data_AF-A0A2W6XBW0-F1
#
_entry.id   AF-A0A2W6XBW0-F1
#
_cell.length_a   1.000
_cell.length_b   1.000
_cell.length_c   1.000
_cell.angle_alpha   90.00
_cell.angle_beta   90.00
_cell.angle_gamma   90.00
#
_symmetry.space_group_name_H-M   'P 1'
#
loop_
_entity.id
_entity.type
_entity.pdbx_description
1 polymer ?
#
loop_
_entity_poly.entity_id
_entity_poly.type
_entity_poly.pdbx_seq_one_letter_code
_entity_poly.pdbx_strand_id
1 'polypeptide(L)' 'MLNHGTRGAHRRPSSKLIPPLPPEFAQQFVEGGWRRIERVYGARNDLVRKWIAMAGGERELKRLRREYMARRRKG' A
#
# COMPACT_ATOMS: atom_id res chain seq x y z
N MET A 1 -44.25 21.79 1.89
CA MET A 1 -43.08 22.66 1.63
C MET A 1 -41.81 21.83 1.80
N LEU A 2 -41.01 21.74 0.74
CA LEU A 2 -39.70 21.10 0.72
C LEU A 2 -38.71 21.93 1.57
N ASN A 3 -37.85 21.27 2.34
CA ASN A 3 -36.62 21.90 2.84
C ASN A 3 -35.42 20.99 2.53
N HIS A 4 -34.60 21.46 1.60
CA HIS A 4 -33.28 20.93 1.27
C HIS A 4 -32.22 21.56 2.19
N GLY A 5 -31.17 20.80 2.49
CA GLY A 5 -29.92 21.29 3.09
C GLY A 5 -29.85 21.00 4.59
N THR A 6 -28.95 20.18 5.08
CA THR A 6 -27.51 20.32 4.86
C THR A 6 -26.81 18.96 4.92
N ARG A 7 -26.01 18.69 3.89
CA ARG A 7 -25.02 17.61 3.85
C ARG A 7 -23.85 18.07 4.71
N GLY A 8 -24.05 18.03 6.03
CA GLY A 8 -23.05 18.43 7.03
C GLY A 8 -21.89 17.46 7.03
N ALA A 9 -20.78 17.89 6.44
CA ALA A 9 -19.51 17.21 6.43
C ALA A 9 -19.02 16.95 7.87
N HIS A 10 -19.33 15.78 8.42
CA HIS A 10 -18.54 15.20 9.51
C HIS A 10 -17.20 14.70 8.94
N ARG A 11 -16.39 15.60 8.35
CA ARG A 11 -14.95 15.33 8.21
C ARG A 11 -14.39 15.39 9.63
N ARG A 12 -14.47 14.25 10.34
CA ARG A 12 -13.72 14.03 11.56
C ARG A 12 -12.28 14.52 11.31
N PRO A 13 -11.67 15.29 12.22
CA PRO A 13 -10.25 15.57 12.11
C PRO A 13 -9.56 14.21 12.03
N SER A 14 -9.04 13.87 10.84
CA SER A 14 -8.32 12.61 10.65
C SER A 14 -7.03 12.78 11.41
N SER A 15 -7.03 12.35 12.68
CA SER A 15 -5.82 12.00 13.39
C SER A 15 -5.21 10.87 12.59
N LYS A 16 -4.42 11.23 11.56
CA LYS A 16 -3.96 10.35 10.46
C LYS A 16 -2.91 9.37 10.99
N LEU A 17 -3.31 8.51 11.91
CA LEU A 17 -2.58 7.29 12.23
C LEU A 17 -2.48 6.53 10.91
N ILE A 18 -1.27 6.48 10.37
CA ILE A 18 -0.96 5.62 9.23
C ILE A 18 -1.16 4.21 9.76
N PRO A 19 -2.05 3.39 9.16
CA PRO A 19 -2.16 2.00 9.53
C PRO A 19 -0.78 1.33 9.51
N PRO A 20 -0.51 0.39 10.44
CA PRO A 20 0.76 -0.32 10.45
C PRO A 20 1.00 -1.02 9.11
N LEU A 21 2.27 -1.23 8.78
CA LEU A 21 2.67 -2.00 7.61
C LEU A 21 2.07 -3.42 7.72
N PRO A 22 1.24 -3.88 6.76
CA PRO A 22 0.73 -5.24 6.77
C PRO A 22 1.91 -6.24 6.68
N PRO A 23 1.92 -7.33 7.47
CA PRO A 23 3.04 -8.27 7.50
C PRO A 23 3.28 -8.93 6.13
N GLU A 24 2.22 -9.12 5.34
CA GLU A 24 2.30 -9.70 4.01
C GLU A 24 2.75 -8.71 2.93
N PHE A 25 2.81 -7.40 3.22
CA PHE A 25 3.03 -6.37 2.21
C PHE A 25 4.33 -6.61 1.42
N ALA A 26 5.42 -6.90 2.14
CA ALA A 26 6.72 -7.16 1.52
C ALA A 26 6.66 -8.40 0.61
N GLN A 27 6.04 -9.49 1.08
CA GLN A 27 5.87 -10.71 0.29
C GLN A 27 5.00 -10.47 -0.96
N GLN A 28 3.89 -9.76 -0.82
CA GLN A 28 3.00 -9.41 -1.93
C GLN A 28 3.72 -8.56 -2.99
N PHE A 29 4.58 -7.63 -2.56
CA PHE A 29 5.42 -6.84 -3.47
C PHE A 29 6.47 -7.72 -4.15
N VAL A 30 7.14 -8.60 -3.40
CA VAL A 30 8.19 -9.49 -3.89
C VAL A 30 7.64 -10.45 -4.94
N GLU A 31 6.46 -11.02 -4.73
CA GLU A 31 5.82 -11.98 -5.64
C GLU A 31 5.25 -11.31 -6.90
N GLY A 32 4.46 -10.25 -6.77
CA GLY A 32 3.72 -9.67 -7.90
C GLY A 32 4.06 -8.23 -8.28
N GLY A 33 4.93 -7.57 -7.53
CA GLY A 33 5.33 -6.18 -7.78
C GLY A 33 4.17 -5.20 -7.69
N TRP A 34 4.34 -4.05 -8.34
CA TRP A 34 3.37 -2.95 -8.30
C TRP A 34 1.96 -3.35 -8.73
N ARG A 35 1.83 -4.14 -9.80
CA ARG A 35 0.53 -4.57 -10.31
C ARG A 35 -0.27 -5.37 -9.28
N ARG A 36 0.39 -6.16 -8.42
CA ARG A 36 -0.26 -6.90 -7.34
C ARG A 36 -0.60 -5.98 -6.17
N ILE A 37 0.31 -5.10 -5.77
CA ILE A 37 0.05 -4.10 -4.73
C ILE A 37 -1.16 -3.23 -5.09
N GLU A 38 -1.26 -2.79 -6.35
CA GLU A 38 -2.37 -1.98 -6.83
C GLU A 38 -3.71 -2.73 -6.81
N ARG A 39 -3.67 -4.05 -7.06
CA ARG A 39 -4.86 -4.91 -7.00
C ARG A 39 -5.32 -5.17 -5.56
N VAL A 40 -4.38 -5.38 -4.63
CA VAL A 40 -4.68 -5.76 -3.24
C VAL A 40 -5.03 -4.55 -2.38
N TYR A 41 -4.25 -3.48 -2.49
CA TYR A 41 -4.35 -2.30 -1.61
C TYR A 41 -4.96 -1.08 -2.30
N GLY A 42 -5.32 -1.20 -3.58
CA GLY A 42 -5.81 -0.11 -4.41
C GLY A 42 -4.70 0.72 -5.05
N ALA A 43 -5.10 1.73 -5.83
CA ALA A 43 -4.18 2.60 -6.58
C ALA A 43 -3.07 3.19 -5.69
N ARG A 44 -1.92 3.52 -6.31
CA ARG A 44 -0.73 4.15 -5.69
C ARG A 44 -1.07 5.43 -4.91
N ASN A 45 -1.54 5.26 -3.69
CA ASN A 45 -1.92 6.35 -2.79
C ASN A 45 -0.82 6.56 -1.73
N ASP A 46 -0.87 7.69 -1.03
CA ASP A 46 0.09 8.09 0.02
C ASP A 46 0.31 7.00 1.08
N LEU A 47 -0.72 6.18 1.37
CA LEU A 47 -0.61 5.05 2.29
C LEU A 47 0.40 4.00 1.82
N VAL A 48 0.34 3.60 0.54
CA VAL A 48 1.27 2.61 -0.02
C VAL A 48 2.69 3.17 -0.03
N ARG A 49 2.86 4.47 -0.33
CA ARG A 49 4.17 5.14 -0.26
C ARG A 49 4.75 5.11 1.15
N LYS A 50 3.91 5.34 2.17
CA LYS A 50 4.30 5.26 3.59
C LYS A 50 4.66 3.84 4.00
N TRP A 51 3.90 2.83 3.57
CA TRP A 51 4.25 1.43 3.78
C TRP A 51 5.56 1.03 3.12
N ILE A 52 5.83 1.53 1.93
CA ILE A 52 7.13 1.32 1.28
C ILE A 52 8.26 1.92 2.10
N ALA A 53 8.09 3.13 2.62
CA ALA A 53 9.08 3.75 3.50
C ALA A 53 9.29 2.93 4.79
N MET A 54 8.20 2.47 5.42
CA MET A 54 8.26 1.60 6.61
C MET A 54 8.92 0.24 6.33
N ALA A 55 8.80 -0.28 5.11
CA ALA A 55 9.40 -1.54 4.70
C ALA A 55 10.90 -1.42 4.31
N GLY A 56 11.57 -0.31 4.64
CA GLY A 56 12.97 -0.06 4.28
C GLY A 56 13.16 0.61 2.91
N GLY A 57 12.07 1.03 2.26
CA GLY A 57 12.09 1.77 1.01
C GLY A 57 11.92 0.92 -0.26
N GLU A 58 11.64 1.59 -1.38
CA GLU A 58 11.35 0.92 -2.66
C GLU A 58 12.56 0.14 -3.19
N ARG A 59 13.77 0.66 -2.96
CA ARG A 59 15.02 -0.01 -3.36
C ARG A 59 15.16 -1.37 -2.68
N GLU A 60 14.79 -1.45 -1.40
CA GLU A 60 14.87 -2.69 -0.62
C GLU A 60 13.88 -3.73 -1.18
N LEU A 61 12.61 -3.35 -1.33
CA LEU A 61 11.58 -4.22 -1.89
C LEU A 61 11.92 -4.71 -3.32
N LYS A 62 12.55 -3.85 -4.14
CA LYS A 62 13.04 -4.24 -5.47
C LYS A 62 14.21 -5.23 -5.40
N ARG A 63 15.13 -5.07 -4.43
CA ARG A 63 16.24 -6.02 -4.20
C ARG A 63 15.69 -7.39 -3.83
N LEU A 64 14.81 -7.45 -2.83
CA LEU A 64 14.13 -8.67 -2.40
C LEU A 64 13.37 -9.35 -3.55
N ARG A 65 12.66 -8.58 -4.38
CA ARG A 65 11.99 -9.10 -5.58
C ARG A 65 12.97 -9.73 -6.57
N ARG A 66 14.11 -9.07 -6.83
CA ARG A 66 15.14 -9.61 -7.74
C ARG A 66 15.69 -10.94 -7.22
N GLU A 67 15.98 -11.03 -5.93
CA GLU A 67 16.44 -12.26 -5.30
C GLU A 67 15.40 -13.38 -5.37
N TYR A 68 14.13 -13.06 -5.08
CA TYR A 68 13.01 -14.00 -5.19
C TYR A 68 12.88 -14.54 -6.62
N MET A 69 12.91 -13.66 -7.63
CA MET A 69 12.84 -14.07 -9.04
C MET A 69 14.06 -14.89 -9.47
N ALA A 70 15.25 -14.58 -8.95
CA ALA A 70 16.45 -15.36 -9.21
C ALA A 70 16.35 -16.77 -8.61
N ARG A 71 15.81 -16.91 -7.39
CA ARG A 71 15.54 -18.22 -6.77
C ARG A 71 14.50 -19.01 -7.58
N ARG A 72 13.40 -18.37 -7.97
CA ARG A 72 12.31 -19.01 -8.74
C ARG A 72 12.71 -19.47 -10.15
N ARG A 73 13.77 -18.90 -10.73
CA ARG A 73 14.31 -19.32 -12.04
C ARG A 73 15.28 -20.50 -11.94
N LYS A 74 15.84 -20.75 -10.75
CA LYS A 74 16.82 -21.81 -10.49
C LYS A 74 16.19 -23.14 -10.06
N GLY A 75 14.89 -23.16 -9.75
CA GLY A 75 14.09 -24.37 -9.57
C GLY A 75 13.19 -24.57 -10.77
#